data_AF-A0A438EXY0-F1
#
_entry.id   AF-A0A438EXY0-F1
#
_cell.length_a   1.000
_cell.length_b   1.000
_cell.length_c   1.000
_cell.angle_alpha   90.00
_cell.angle_beta   90.00
_cell.angle_gamma   90.00
#
_symmetry.space_group_name_H-M   'P 1'
#
loop_
_entity.id
_entity.type
_entity.pdbx_description
1 polymer ?
#
loop_
_entity_poly.entity_id
_entity_poly.type
_entity_poly.pdbx_seq_one_letter_code
_entity_poly.pdbx_strand_id
1 'polypeptide(L)'
;MADTLPTRSATDLFSDPIDSQPLWFKKSSFLQPEFDSEAYISDLRTLVSFDTLRSELQTHLASLKHELIDLINRDYADFVNLSTKLVDVDGAIVRMRAPLTELREKILGFRESVESTLVAVQNGLRQRSEASAAREILELLLDTFHVVSKVGN
;
A
#
# COMPACT_ATOMS: atom_id res chain seq x y z
N MET A 1 57.70 -8.06 -14.38
CA MET A 1 57.25 -9.34 -13.79
C MET A 1 56.25 -8.97 -12.71
N ALA A 2 54.96 -9.09 -13.01
CA ALA A 2 53.88 -8.69 -12.13
C ALA A 2 53.49 -9.88 -11.24
N ASP A 3 53.44 -9.63 -9.93
CA ASP A 3 53.10 -10.58 -8.89
C ASP A 3 51.56 -10.65 -8.79
N THR A 4 50.96 -11.78 -9.15
CA THR A 4 49.50 -11.97 -9.12
C THR A 4 49.14 -12.83 -7.92
N LEU A 5 48.75 -12.18 -6.82
CA LEU A 5 48.14 -12.84 -5.66
C LEU A 5 46.80 -13.49 -6.06
N PRO A 6 46.50 -14.71 -5.59
CA PRO A 6 45.22 -15.34 -5.87
C PRO A 6 44.11 -14.64 -5.07
N THR A 7 43.11 -14.15 -5.80
CA THR A 7 41.88 -13.56 -5.29
C THR A 7 41.11 -14.61 -4.49
N ARG A 8 41.19 -14.55 -3.16
CA ARG A 8 40.33 -15.36 -2.28
C ARG A 8 38.90 -14.86 -2.42
N SER A 9 38.02 -15.72 -2.93
CA SER A 9 36.58 -15.44 -3.01
C SER A 9 36.02 -15.27 -1.60
N ALA A 10 35.27 -14.20 -1.35
CA ALA A 10 34.72 -13.85 -0.03
C ALA A 10 33.65 -14.85 0.49
N THR A 11 33.34 -15.89 -0.28
CA THR A 11 32.41 -16.96 0.07
C THR A 11 32.97 -17.97 1.07
N ASP A 12 34.30 -18.08 1.24
CA ASP A 12 34.90 -19.02 2.20
C ASP A 12 34.94 -18.48 3.65
N LEU A 13 34.60 -17.20 3.87
CA LEU A 13 34.77 -16.55 5.17
C LEU A 13 33.52 -16.60 6.06
N PHE A 14 32.36 -16.97 5.51
CA PHE A 14 31.06 -17.01 6.20
C PHE A 14 30.48 -18.42 6.32
N SER A 15 31.32 -19.47 6.30
CA SER A 15 30.85 -20.78 6.73
C SER A 15 30.66 -20.73 8.24
N ASP A 16 29.42 -20.55 8.68
CA ASP A 16 29.01 -20.68 10.08
C ASP A 16 29.57 -21.99 10.68
N PRO A 17 30.05 -22.00 11.94
CA PRO A 17 30.63 -23.18 12.57
C PRO A 17 29.56 -24.18 13.05
N ILE A 18 28.49 -24.41 12.27
CA ILE A 18 27.32 -25.20 12.69
C ILE A 18 27.09 -26.46 11.84
N ASP A 19 27.60 -26.55 10.61
CA ASP A 19 27.49 -27.78 9.81
C ASP A 19 28.74 -28.66 9.90
N SER A 20 29.19 -28.96 11.12
CA SER A 20 30.03 -30.15 11.35
C SER A 20 29.17 -31.42 11.33
N GLN A 21 28.37 -31.58 10.28
CA GLN A 21 27.66 -32.81 10.01
C GLN A 21 28.59 -33.80 9.29
N PRO A 22 28.47 -35.09 9.57
CA PRO A 22 29.32 -36.06 8.90
C PRO A 22 29.04 -36.04 7.40
N LEU A 23 30.10 -36.02 6.57
CA LEU A 23 29.98 -36.00 5.11
C LEU A 23 29.22 -37.21 4.54
N TRP A 24 29.11 -38.28 5.32
CA TRP A 24 28.32 -39.48 4.99
C TRP A 24 26.82 -39.30 5.23
N PHE A 25 26.38 -38.34 6.04
CA PHE A 25 24.98 -38.12 6.36
C PHE A 25 24.34 -37.10 5.40
N LYS A 26 23.79 -37.59 4.29
CA LYS A 26 23.22 -36.74 3.24
C LYS A 26 21.72 -36.54 3.46
N LYS A 27 21.34 -35.44 4.12
CA LYS A 27 19.92 -35.07 4.34
C LYS A 27 19.12 -34.95 3.06
N SER A 28 19.74 -34.50 1.97
CA SER A 28 19.10 -34.35 0.66
C SER A 28 18.60 -35.67 0.08
N SER A 29 19.17 -36.81 0.48
CA SER A 29 18.66 -38.14 0.10
C SER A 29 17.23 -38.37 0.58
N PHE A 30 16.84 -37.82 1.74
CA PHE A 30 15.47 -37.95 2.26
C PHE A 30 14.42 -37.19 1.46
N LEU A 31 14.84 -36.26 0.59
CA LEU A 31 13.95 -35.47 -0.26
C LEU A 31 13.73 -36.10 -1.64
N GLN A 32 14.43 -37.21 -1.94
CA GLN A 32 14.28 -37.88 -3.22
C GLN A 32 12.94 -38.64 -3.29
N PRO A 33 12.21 -38.55 -4.41
CA PRO A 33 10.89 -39.22 -4.54
C PRO A 33 10.99 -40.74 -4.43
N GLU A 34 12.09 -41.33 -4.91
CA GLU A 34 12.37 -42.77 -4.88
C GLU A 34 13.26 -43.18 -3.69
N PHE A 35 13.25 -42.43 -2.59
CA PHE A 35 14.06 -42.75 -1.43
C PHE A 35 13.72 -44.13 -0.84
N ASP A 36 14.71 -45.02 -0.83
CA ASP A 36 14.64 -46.33 -0.16
C ASP A 36 15.49 -46.31 1.12
N SER A 37 14.81 -46.45 2.25
CA SER A 37 15.44 -46.51 3.57
C SER A 37 16.34 -47.73 3.77
N GLU A 38 16.01 -48.87 3.16
CA GLU A 38 16.77 -50.12 3.36
C GLU A 38 18.10 -50.08 2.59
N ALA A 39 18.06 -49.65 1.31
CA ALA A 39 19.26 -49.38 0.54
C ALA A 39 20.15 -48.31 1.20
N TYR A 40 19.56 -47.20 1.66
CA TYR A 40 20.30 -46.11 2.30
C TYR A 40 21.04 -46.56 3.58
N ILE A 41 20.38 -47.33 4.45
CA ILE A 41 21.02 -47.86 5.67
C ILE A 41 22.09 -48.90 5.32
N SER A 42 21.83 -49.76 4.33
CA SER A 42 22.77 -50.79 3.90
C SER A 42 24.08 -50.20 3.38
N ASP A 43 24.00 -49.16 2.55
CA ASP A 43 25.16 -48.43 2.04
C ASP A 43 25.96 -47.78 3.17
N LEU A 44 25.28 -47.18 4.16
CA LEU A 44 25.94 -46.48 5.28
C LEU A 44 26.52 -47.42 6.34
N ARG A 45 26.01 -48.64 6.50
CA ARG A 45 26.59 -49.64 7.42
C ARG A 45 28.02 -50.03 7.07
N THR A 46 28.46 -49.79 5.83
CA THR A 46 29.86 -49.99 5.41
C THR A 46 30.80 -48.87 5.88
N LEU A 47 30.24 -47.71 6.24
CA LEU A 47 30.98 -46.49 6.58
C LEU A 47 30.92 -46.12 8.07
N VAL A 48 29.84 -46.49 8.78
CA VAL A 48 29.61 -46.05 10.16
C VAL A 48 28.91 -47.11 11.04
N SER A 49 29.11 -47.01 12.35
CA SER A 49 28.39 -47.83 13.34
C SER A 49 26.88 -47.53 13.35
N PHE A 50 26.08 -48.55 13.65
CA PHE A 50 24.62 -48.41 13.70
C PHE A 50 24.17 -47.45 14.80
N ASP A 51 24.86 -47.41 15.94
CA ASP A 51 24.54 -46.49 17.04
C ASP A 51 24.78 -45.03 16.66
N THR A 52 25.86 -44.74 15.95
CA THR A 52 26.14 -43.39 15.44
C THR A 52 25.11 -42.97 14.41
N LEU A 53 24.76 -43.84 13.46
CA LEU A 53 23.71 -43.56 12.46
C LEU A 53 22.36 -43.26 13.14
N ARG A 54 21.98 -44.08 14.13
CA ARG A 54 20.76 -43.89 14.90
C ARG A 54 20.76 -42.56 15.65
N SER A 55 21.87 -42.20 16.29
CA SER A 55 22.02 -40.93 17.00
C SER A 55 21.86 -39.74 16.06
N GLU A 56 22.52 -39.76 14.90
CA GLU A 56 22.43 -38.69 13.91
C GLU A 56 21.02 -38.55 13.32
N LEU A 57 20.34 -39.66 13.03
CA LEU A 57 18.93 -39.63 12.58
C LEU A 57 18.00 -39.03 13.65
N GLN A 58 18.20 -39.37 14.92
CA GLN A 58 17.41 -38.81 16.02
C GLN A 58 17.65 -37.31 16.19
N THR A 59 18.91 -36.88 16.13
CA THR A 59 19.28 -35.45 16.16
C THR A 59 18.65 -34.71 14.99
N HIS A 60 18.72 -35.26 13.78
CA HIS A 60 18.11 -34.67 12.59
C HIS A 60 16.59 -34.54 12.73
N LEU A 61 15.92 -35.59 13.21
CA LEU A 61 14.47 -35.57 13.44
C LEU A 61 14.08 -34.52 14.48
N ALA A 62 14.84 -34.40 15.57
CA ALA A 62 14.60 -33.39 16.60
C ALA A 62 14.77 -31.97 16.05
N SER A 63 15.83 -31.74 15.27
CA SER A 63 16.07 -30.47 14.57
C SER A 63 14.91 -30.11 13.64
N LEU A 64 14.45 -31.06 12.82
CA LEU A 64 13.35 -30.83 11.87
C LEU A 64 12.03 -30.53 12.58
N LYS A 65 11.76 -31.21 13.71
CA LYS A 65 10.59 -30.91 14.54
C LYS A 65 10.65 -29.51 15.12
N HIS A 66 11.83 -29.07 15.56
CA HIS A 66 12.01 -27.72 16.09
C HIS A 66 11.81 -26.67 14.99
N GLU A 67 12.43 -26.86 13.82
CA GLU A 67 12.27 -25.98 12.67
C GLU A 67 10.81 -25.89 12.20
N LEU A 68 10.07 -27.00 12.21
CA LEU A 68 8.64 -27.00 11.92
C LEU A 68 7.84 -26.15 12.92
N ILE A 69 8.15 -26.27 14.21
CA ILE A 69 7.49 -25.47 15.25
C ILE A 69 7.82 -23.98 15.05
N ASP A 70 9.07 -23.65 14.76
CA ASP A 70 9.50 -22.27 14.53
C ASP A 70 8.83 -21.69 13.27
N LEU A 71 8.72 -22.47 12.20
CA LEU A 71 8.01 -22.10 10.99
C LEU A 71 6.53 -21.81 11.28
N ILE A 72 5.86 -22.70 12.00
CA ILE A 72 4.46 -22.51 12.40
C ILE A 72 4.31 -21.25 13.27
N ASN A 73 5.20 -21.05 14.24
CA ASN A 73 5.15 -19.89 15.12
C ASN A 73 5.37 -18.57 14.36
N ARG A 74 6.31 -18.55 13.41
CA ARG A 74 6.56 -17.40 12.54
C ARG A 74 5.34 -17.09 11.69
N ASP A 75 4.82 -18.09 10.99
CA ASP A 75 3.67 -17.91 10.10
C ASP A 75 2.41 -17.51 10.90
N TYR A 76 2.26 -18.01 12.13
CA TYR A 76 1.20 -17.57 13.05
C TYR A 76 1.37 -16.11 13.48
N ALA A 77 2.60 -15.68 13.82
CA ALA A 77 2.87 -14.29 14.17
C ALA A 77 2.58 -13.34 13.00
N ASP A 78 2.95 -13.73 11.78
CA ASP A 78 2.64 -12.98 10.57
C ASP A 78 1.14 -12.87 10.31
N PHE A 79 0.41 -13.99 10.49
CA PHE A 79 -1.05 -14.00 10.36
C PHE A 79 -1.73 -13.07 11.37
N VAL A 80 -1.33 -13.14 12.65
CA VAL A 80 -1.89 -12.28 13.71
C VAL A 80 -1.57 -10.81 13.43
N ASN A 81 -0.34 -10.49 13.02
CA ASN A 81 0.06 -9.13 12.66
C ASN A 81 -0.75 -8.59 11.48
N LEU A 82 -0.93 -9.40 10.43
CA LEU A 82 -1.76 -9.05 9.28
C LEU A 82 -3.22 -8.82 9.68
N SER A 83 -3.79 -9.69 10.51
CA SER A 83 -5.18 -9.54 10.99
C SER A 83 -5.38 -8.27 11.80
N THR A 84 -4.40 -7.90 12.65
CA THR A 84 -4.43 -6.67 13.44
C THR A 84 -4.38 -5.44 12.54
N LYS A 85 -3.45 -5.43 11.57
CA LYS A 85 -3.33 -4.35 10.57
C LYS A 85 -4.62 -4.18 9.76
N LEU A 86 -5.30 -5.28 9.42
CA LEU A 86 -6.53 -5.24 8.64
C LEU A 86 -7.66 -4.58 9.44
N VAL A 87 -7.81 -4.95 10.72
CA VAL A 87 -8.76 -4.31 11.64
C VAL A 87 -8.47 -2.81 11.80
N ASP A 88 -7.19 -2.41 11.88
CA ASP A 88 -6.81 -1.00 11.95
C ASP A 88 -7.20 -0.21 10.70
N VAL A 89 -7.05 -0.82 9.51
CA VAL A 89 -7.47 -0.24 8.22
C VAL A 89 -8.99 -0.08 8.17
N ASP A 90 -9.76 -1.08 8.58
CA ASP A 90 -11.22 -0.97 8.67
C ASP A 90 -11.63 0.17 9.61
N GLY A 91 -10.95 0.29 10.75
CA GLY A 91 -11.13 1.41 11.67
C GLY A 91 -10.82 2.77 11.01
N ALA A 92 -9.76 2.86 10.20
CA ALA A 92 -9.41 4.08 9.48
C ALA A 92 -10.46 4.46 8.42
N ILE A 93 -10.99 3.48 7.68
CA ILE A 93 -12.08 3.67 6.71
C ILE A 93 -13.32 4.23 7.42
N VAL A 94 -13.72 3.64 8.55
CA VAL A 94 -14.87 4.11 9.33
C VAL A 94 -14.64 5.55 9.82
N ARG A 95 -13.44 5.88 10.32
CA ARG A 95 -13.09 7.24 10.75
C ARG A 95 -13.08 8.26 9.62
N MET A 96 -12.67 7.88 8.42
CA MET A 96 -12.64 8.79 7.24
C MET A 96 -14.02 9.01 6.60
N ARG A 97 -14.98 8.11 6.81
CA ARG A 97 -16.30 8.19 6.16
C ARG A 97 -17.08 9.45 6.54
N ALA A 98 -17.08 9.83 7.82
CA ALA A 98 -17.80 11.01 8.28
C ALA A 98 -17.18 12.32 7.77
N PRO A 99 -15.86 12.58 7.93
CA PRO A 99 -15.21 13.77 7.37
C PRO A 99 -15.38 13.94 5.85
N LEU A 100 -15.33 12.83 5.09
CA LEU A 100 -15.53 12.90 3.63
C LEU A 100 -16.98 13.26 3.26
N THR A 101 -17.95 12.73 4.01
CA THR A 101 -19.36 13.12 3.84
C THR A 101 -19.57 14.60 4.17
N GLU A 102 -19.02 15.06 5.29
CA GLU A 102 -19.10 16.46 5.71
C GLU A 102 -18.45 17.39 4.68
N LEU A 103 -17.28 17.02 4.15
CA LEU A 103 -16.61 17.78 3.10
C LEU A 103 -17.46 17.87 1.83
N ARG A 104 -18.10 16.76 1.43
CA ARG A 104 -19.00 16.74 0.28
C ARG A 104 -20.19 17.67 0.49
N GLU A 105 -20.81 17.64 1.66
CA GLU A 105 -21.92 18.53 2.02
C GLU A 105 -21.50 20.00 1.99
N LYS A 106 -20.32 20.34 2.53
CA LYS A 106 -19.77 21.70 2.48
C LYS A 106 -19.53 22.18 1.04
N ILE A 107 -18.99 21.32 0.17
CA ILE A 107 -18.78 21.65 -1.25
C ILE A 107 -20.10 21.91 -1.96
N LEU A 108 -21.13 21.09 -1.69
CA LEU A 108 -22.47 21.27 -2.25
C LEU A 108 -23.07 22.61 -1.79
N GLY A 109 -23.02 22.92 -0.49
CA GLY A 109 -23.52 24.18 0.03
C GLY A 109 -22.77 25.40 -0.52
N PHE A 110 -21.44 25.30 -0.69
CA PHE A 110 -20.66 26.37 -1.31
C PHE A 110 -21.06 26.57 -2.78
N ARG A 111 -21.26 25.48 -3.53
CA ARG A 111 -21.71 25.57 -4.92
C ARG A 111 -23.08 26.24 -5.04
N GLU A 112 -24.03 25.89 -4.17
CA GLU A 112 -25.35 26.54 -4.13
C GLU A 112 -25.24 28.03 -3.80
N SER A 113 -24.38 28.40 -2.84
CA SER A 113 -24.14 29.80 -2.48
C SER A 113 -23.56 30.61 -3.65
N VAL A 114 -22.60 30.02 -4.38
CA VAL A 114 -22.00 30.65 -5.58
C VAL A 114 -23.05 30.82 -6.68
N GLU A 115 -23.87 29.80 -6.94
CA GLU A 115 -24.94 29.86 -7.94
C GLU A 115 -25.96 30.95 -7.60
N SER A 116 -26.41 31.01 -6.34
CA SER A 116 -27.33 32.04 -5.86
C SER A 116 -26.75 33.45 -6.04
N THR A 117 -25.47 33.62 -5.70
CA THR A 117 -24.77 34.91 -5.87
C THR A 117 -24.66 35.30 -7.34
N LEU A 118 -24.37 34.35 -8.22
CA LEU A 118 -24.28 34.58 -9.66
C LEU A 118 -25.64 35.04 -10.23
N VAL A 119 -26.73 34.38 -9.84
CA VAL A 119 -28.10 34.78 -10.23
C VAL A 119 -28.43 36.18 -9.70
N ALA A 120 -28.08 36.50 -8.45
CA ALA A 120 -28.30 37.81 -7.88
C ALA A 120 -27.55 38.91 -8.66
N VAL A 121 -26.28 38.67 -9.01
CA VAL A 121 -25.47 39.60 -9.82
C VAL A 121 -26.05 39.79 -11.21
N GLN A 122 -26.45 38.72 -11.88
CA GLN A 122 -27.10 38.78 -13.20
C GLN A 122 -28.39 39.60 -13.17
N ASN A 123 -29.24 39.38 -12.17
CA ASN A 123 -30.46 40.14 -11.98
C ASN A 123 -30.18 41.63 -11.72
N GLY A 124 -29.18 41.94 -10.88
CA GLY A 124 -28.77 43.32 -10.62
C GLY A 124 -28.24 44.03 -11.88
N LEU A 125 -27.45 43.34 -12.70
CA LEU A 125 -26.98 43.88 -13.98
C LEU A 125 -28.13 44.14 -14.96
N ARG A 126 -29.10 43.23 -15.04
CA ARG A 126 -30.31 43.41 -15.87
C ARG A 126 -31.11 44.64 -15.41
N GLN A 127 -31.39 44.75 -14.12
CA GLN A 127 -32.11 45.91 -13.57
C GLN A 127 -31.38 47.23 -13.85
N ARG A 128 -30.04 47.25 -13.70
CA ARG A 128 -29.24 48.43 -14.02
C ARG A 128 -29.33 48.82 -15.50
N SER A 129 -29.31 47.83 -16.39
CA SER A 129 -29.50 48.08 -17.83
C SER A 129 -30.86 48.67 -18.13
N GLU A 130 -31.93 48.12 -17.56
CA GLU A 130 -33.31 48.62 -17.72
C GLU A 130 -33.46 50.05 -17.19
N ALA A 131 -32.91 50.33 -16.00
CA ALA A 131 -32.93 51.67 -15.41
C ALA A 131 -32.14 52.68 -16.26
N SER A 132 -31.01 52.28 -16.83
CA SER A 132 -30.21 53.13 -17.73
C SER A 132 -31.00 53.49 -19.00
N ALA A 133 -31.66 52.51 -19.62
CA ALA A 133 -32.47 52.74 -20.81
C ALA A 133 -33.68 53.65 -20.53
N ALA A 134 -34.37 53.43 -19.40
CA ALA A 134 -35.48 54.29 -19.00
C ALA A 134 -35.03 55.74 -18.76
N ARG A 135 -33.84 55.93 -18.16
CA ARG A 135 -33.27 57.25 -17.93
C ARG A 135 -32.95 57.98 -19.23
N GLU A 136 -32.35 57.29 -20.21
CA GLU A 136 -32.03 57.87 -21.52
C GLU A 136 -33.30 58.35 -22.25
N ILE A 137 -34.39 57.58 -22.18
CA ILE A 137 -35.69 57.96 -22.75
C ILE A 137 -36.26 59.21 -22.06
N LEU A 138 -36.17 59.28 -20.72
CA LEU A 138 -36.64 60.44 -19.96
C LEU A 138 -35.84 61.71 -20.27
N GLU A 139 -34.51 61.59 -20.42
CA GLU A 139 -33.64 62.69 -20.82
C GLU A 139 -34.04 63.20 -22.22
N LEU A 140 -34.28 62.32 -23.19
CA LEU A 140 -34.77 62.70 -24.52
C LEU A 140 -36.14 63.40 -24.49
N LEU A 141 -37.06 62.92 -23.66
CA LEU A 141 -38.38 63.55 -23.45
C LEU A 141 -38.25 64.95 -22.84
N LEU A 142 -37.33 65.13 -21.89
CA LEU A 142 -37.08 66.43 -21.27
C LEU A 142 -36.49 67.42 -22.29
N ASP A 143 -35.52 66.98 -23.09
CA ASP A 143 -34.89 67.79 -24.12
C ASP A 143 -35.90 68.22 -25.18
N THR A 144 -36.74 67.29 -25.65
CA THR A 144 -37.80 67.62 -26.62
C THR A 144 -38.82 68.60 -26.06
N PHE A 145 -39.25 68.44 -24.79
CA PHE A 145 -40.12 69.40 -24.12
C PHE A 145 -39.47 70.79 -24.02
N HIS A 146 -38.19 70.84 -23.67
CA HIS A 146 -37.46 72.11 -23.55
C HIS A 146 -37.35 72.84 -24.90
N VAL A 147 -37.12 72.10 -25.99
CA VAL A 147 -37.10 72.66 -27.36
C VAL A 147 -38.48 73.20 -27.75
N VAL A 148 -39.56 72.45 -27.53
CA VAL A 148 -40.92 72.90 -27.85
C VAL A 148 -41.30 74.15 -27.05
N SER A 149 -40.97 74.19 -25.75
CA SER A 149 -41.23 75.34 -24.88
C SER A 149 -40.52 76.62 -25.35
N LYS A 150 -39.29 76.51 -25.88
CA LYS A 150 -38.56 77.66 -26.45
C LYS A 150 -39.14 78.21 -27.75
N VAL A 151 -39.88 77.39 -28.51
CA VAL A 151 -40.50 77.82 -29.78
C VAL A 151 -41.90 78.41 -29.57
N GLY A 152 -42.55 78.09 -28.44
CA GLY A 152 -43.90 78.56 -28.10
C GLY A 152 -43.99 79.89 -27.34
N ASN A 153 -42.85 80.46 -26.92
CA ASN A 153 -42.71 81.81 -26.34
C ASN A 153 -41.99 82.72 -27.34
#